data_AF-A0A519UE25-F1
#
_entry.id   AF-A0A519UE25-F1
#
_cell.length_a   1.000
_cell.length_b   1.000
_cell.length_c   1.000
_cell.angle_alpha   90.00
_cell.angle_beta   90.00
_cell.angle_gamma   90.00
#
_symmetry.space_group_name_H-M   'P 1'
#
loop_
_entity.id
_entity.type
_entity.pdbx_description
1 polymer ?
#
loop_
_entity_poly.entity_id
_entity_poly.type
_entity_poly.pdbx_seq_one_letter_code
_entity_poly.pdbx_strand_id
1 'polypeptide(L)'
;EQFNAAGAIPDATVATYVAANPLNITSTENSLKAINEQYWVATGSLFNFIETWTNWRRSGYPALTPVVYVNNFSGGTIPRRIPYHASEIAQNPANYAAAVAKITGGDRFNARVWWDK
;
A
#
# COMPACT_ATOMS: atom_id res chain seq x y z
N GLU A 1 -17.79 -7.81 -13.31
CA GLU A 1 -18.96 -8.40 -12.64
C GLU A 1 -19.84 -7.26 -12.14
N GLN A 2 -21.16 -7.36 -12.34
CA GLN A 2 -22.10 -6.30 -11.97
C GLN A 2 -22.47 -6.49 -10.49
N PHE A 3 -22.20 -5.49 -9.65
CA PHE A 3 -22.66 -5.51 -8.25
C PHE A 3 -24.19 -5.61 -8.23
N ASN A 4 -24.75 -6.39 -7.29
CA ASN A 4 -26.19 -6.56 -7.10
C ASN A 4 -26.91 -5.19 -7.10
N ALA A 5 -28.12 -5.11 -7.65
CA ALA A 5 -28.96 -3.91 -7.62
C ALA A 5 -29.15 -3.32 -6.21
N ALA A 6 -29.06 -4.14 -5.16
CA ALA A 6 -29.04 -3.69 -3.76
C ALA A 6 -27.84 -2.79 -3.39
N GLY A 7 -26.75 -2.82 -4.17
CA GLY A 7 -25.58 -1.96 -4.03
C GLY A 7 -25.60 -0.73 -4.95
N ALA A 8 -26.70 -0.47 -5.66
CA ALA A 8 -26.82 0.72 -6.50
C ALA A 8 -26.81 1.99 -5.63
N ILE A 9 -25.82 2.85 -5.86
CA ILE A 9 -25.73 4.16 -5.21
C ILE A 9 -26.44 5.19 -6.11
N PRO A 10 -27.43 5.95 -5.62
CA PRO A 10 -28.07 6.99 -6.41
C PRO A 10 -27.11 8.13 -6.78
N ASP A 11 -27.23 8.67 -7.99
CA ASP A 11 -26.38 9.78 -8.47
C ASP A 11 -26.42 11.01 -7.55
N ALA A 12 -27.59 11.29 -6.95
CA ALA A 12 -27.73 12.37 -5.98
C ALA A 12 -26.84 12.15 -4.74
N THR A 13 -26.70 10.91 -4.27
CA THR A 13 -25.82 10.56 -3.14
C THR A 13 -24.35 10.77 -3.52
N VAL A 14 -23.95 10.38 -4.73
CA VAL A 14 -22.60 10.64 -5.25
C VAL A 14 -22.33 12.15 -5.33
N ALA A 15 -23.26 12.92 -5.90
CA ALA A 15 -23.13 14.37 -6.02
C ALA A 15 -23.01 15.07 -4.65
N THR A 16 -23.83 14.67 -3.67
CA THR A 16 -23.72 15.18 -2.28
C THR A 16 -22.36 14.87 -1.67
N TYR A 17 -21.86 13.64 -1.83
CA TYR A 17 -20.54 13.26 -1.30
C TYR A 17 -19.41 14.07 -1.94
N VAL A 18 -19.41 14.21 -3.26
CA VAL A 18 -18.38 14.98 -3.99
C VAL A 18 -18.41 16.46 -3.59
N ALA A 19 -19.59 17.05 -3.46
CA ALA A 19 -19.74 18.45 -3.03
C ALA A 19 -19.25 18.67 -1.58
N ALA A 20 -19.47 17.69 -0.70
CA ALA A 20 -19.03 17.76 0.70
C ALA A 20 -17.52 17.48 0.89
N ASN A 21 -16.88 16.84 -0.08
CA ASN A 21 -15.47 16.43 -0.01
C ASN A 21 -14.67 16.98 -1.20
N PRO A 22 -14.58 18.32 -1.38
CA PRO A 22 -13.82 18.89 -2.48
C PRO A 22 -12.33 18.58 -2.36
N LEU A 23 -11.65 18.48 -3.49
CA LEU A 23 -10.19 18.34 -3.53
C LEU A 23 -9.55 19.52 -2.79
N ASN A 24 -8.71 19.22 -1.79
CA ASN A 24 -7.95 20.26 -1.10
C ASN A 24 -6.76 20.73 -1.96
N ILE A 25 -6.94 21.85 -2.64
CA ILE A 25 -5.94 22.47 -3.53
C ILE A 25 -5.07 23.54 -2.85
N THR A 26 -5.12 23.67 -1.52
CA THR A 26 -4.30 24.67 -0.80
C THR A 26 -2.80 24.41 -0.90
N SER A 27 -2.39 23.17 -1.21
CA SER A 27 -1.02 22.82 -1.57
C SER A 27 -0.99 21.55 -2.41
N THR A 28 0.10 21.33 -3.14
CA THR A 28 0.33 20.08 -3.88
C THR A 28 0.28 18.87 -2.94
N GLU A 29 0.85 18.99 -1.74
CA GLU A 29 0.85 17.91 -0.75
C GLU A 29 -0.56 17.56 -0.27
N ASN A 30 -1.39 18.58 0.02
CA ASN A 30 -2.78 18.38 0.42
C ASN A 30 -3.61 17.73 -0.70
N SER A 31 -3.35 18.10 -1.95
CA SER A 31 -3.98 17.48 -3.11
C SER A 31 -3.53 16.02 -3.27
N LEU A 32 -2.23 15.75 -3.18
CA LEU A 32 -1.69 14.39 -3.27
C LEU A 32 -2.21 13.50 -2.14
N LYS A 33 -2.31 14.01 -0.91
CA LYS A 33 -2.94 13.32 0.22
C LYS A 33 -4.38 12.92 -0.13
N ALA A 34 -5.21 13.89 -0.49
CA ALA A 34 -6.63 13.65 -0.79
C ALA A 34 -6.81 12.65 -1.95
N ILE A 35 -6.02 12.77 -3.02
CA ILE A 35 -6.04 11.84 -4.15
C ILE A 35 -5.65 10.43 -3.71
N ASN A 36 -4.56 10.27 -2.97
CA ASN A 36 -4.07 8.95 -2.58
C ASN A 36 -4.94 8.27 -1.52
N GLU A 37 -5.58 9.03 -0.62
CA GLU A 37 -6.57 8.50 0.32
C GLU A 37 -7.80 7.94 -0.41
N GLN A 38 -8.34 8.68 -1.40
CA GLN A 38 -9.44 8.17 -2.22
C GLN A 38 -9.00 7.00 -3.11
N TYR A 39 -7.78 7.01 -3.62
CA TYR A 39 -7.19 5.89 -4.36
C TYR A 39 -7.11 4.63 -3.49
N TRP A 40 -6.70 4.77 -2.22
CA TRP A 40 -6.67 3.67 -1.26
C TRP A 40 -8.07 3.11 -1.00
N VAL A 41 -9.08 3.97 -0.79
CA VAL A 41 -10.48 3.54 -0.62
C VAL A 41 -10.99 2.81 -1.86
N ALA A 42 -10.77 3.38 -3.05
CA ALA A 42 -11.24 2.81 -4.31
C ALA A 42 -10.61 1.43 -4.57
N THR A 43 -9.28 1.32 -4.52
CA THR A 43 -8.60 0.04 -4.78
C THR A 43 -8.89 -1.00 -3.71
N GLY A 44 -9.00 -0.60 -2.43
CA GLY A 44 -9.33 -1.50 -1.33
C GLY A 44 -10.76 -2.03 -1.42
N SER A 45 -11.72 -1.18 -1.79
CA SER A 45 -13.14 -1.56 -1.92
C SER A 45 -13.43 -2.37 -3.18
N LEU A 46 -12.56 -2.26 -4.19
CA LEU A 46 -12.65 -3.03 -5.45
C LEU A 46 -11.76 -4.28 -5.44
N PHE A 47 -11.31 -4.72 -4.26
CA PHE A 47 -10.51 -5.94 -4.09
C PHE A 47 -9.17 -5.94 -4.85
N ASN A 48 -8.65 -4.76 -5.22
CA ASN A 48 -7.34 -4.60 -5.86
C ASN A 48 -6.24 -4.36 -4.80
N PHE A 49 -6.10 -5.32 -3.89
CA PHE A 49 -5.27 -5.17 -2.69
C PHE A 49 -3.78 -5.01 -2.98
N ILE A 50 -3.29 -5.62 -4.07
CA ILE A 50 -1.89 -5.48 -4.49
C ILE A 50 -1.61 -4.03 -4.89
N GLU A 51 -2.55 -3.39 -5.59
CA GLU A 51 -2.44 -2.00 -5.98
C GLU A 51 -2.60 -1.07 -4.77
N THR A 52 -3.54 -1.37 -3.86
CA THR A 52 -3.67 -0.64 -2.60
C THR A 52 -2.35 -0.62 -1.82
N TRP A 53 -1.70 -1.78 -1.66
CA TRP A 53 -0.43 -1.90 -0.93
C TRP A 53 0.73 -1.23 -1.69
N THR A 54 0.74 -1.30 -3.01
CA THR A 54 1.77 -0.67 -3.85
C THR A 54 1.67 0.85 -3.82
N ASN A 55 0.47 1.41 -3.99
CA ASN A 55 0.26 2.85 -3.93
C ASN A 55 0.51 3.40 -2.52
N TRP A 56 0.11 2.70 -1.45
CA TRP A 56 0.42 3.14 -0.08
C TRP A 56 1.95 3.21 0.15
N ARG A 57 2.71 2.21 -0.27
CA ARG A 57 4.18 2.23 -0.16
C ARG A 57 4.81 3.38 -0.95
N ARG A 58 4.28 3.68 -2.15
CA ARG A 58 4.80 4.75 -3.02
C ARG A 58 4.41 6.14 -2.51
N SER A 59 3.19 6.31 -2.01
CA SER A 59 2.63 7.61 -1.64
C SER A 59 2.82 7.99 -0.18
N GLY A 60 2.91 7.01 0.71
CA GLY A 60 2.80 7.21 2.15
C GLY A 60 1.38 7.44 2.67
N TYR A 61 0.37 7.41 1.79
CA TYR A 61 -1.03 7.73 2.11
C TYR A 61 -1.96 6.51 2.00
N PRO A 62 -2.95 6.38 2.91
CA PRO A 62 -3.11 7.16 4.14
C PRO A 62 -1.95 6.94 5.12
N ALA A 63 -1.77 7.87 6.06
CA ALA A 63 -0.78 7.75 7.13
C ALA A 63 -1.20 6.66 8.12
N LEU A 64 -0.89 5.41 7.79
CA LEU A 64 -1.26 4.23 8.57
C LEU A 64 -0.48 4.14 9.88
N THR A 65 -1.17 3.80 10.96
CA THR A 65 -0.56 3.50 12.25
C THR A 65 -0.18 2.01 12.33
N PRO A 66 1.10 1.67 12.55
CA PRO A 66 1.51 0.28 12.73
C PRO A 66 0.91 -0.34 13.99
N VAL A 67 0.60 -1.64 13.92
CA VAL A 67 0.26 -2.44 15.11
C VAL A 67 1.54 -2.93 15.78
N VAL A 68 1.74 -2.57 17.04
CA VAL A 68 2.95 -2.91 17.83
C VAL A 68 2.59 -3.88 18.95
N TYR A 69 3.31 -4.99 19.02
CA TYR A 69 3.15 -6.03 20.06
C TYR A 69 4.48 -6.74 20.33
N VAL A 70 4.57 -7.44 21.46
CA VAL A 70 5.78 -8.19 21.85
C VAL A 70 6.09 -9.27 20.81
N ASN A 71 7.35 -9.40 20.39
CA ASN A 71 7.79 -10.34 19.33
C ASN A 71 7.18 -10.06 17.94
N ASN A 72 6.83 -8.81 17.64
CA ASN A 72 6.40 -8.43 16.31
C ASN A 72 7.49 -8.70 15.25
N PHE A 73 7.16 -9.52 14.26
CA PHE A 73 8.09 -10.02 13.24
C PHE A 73 8.67 -8.93 12.32
N SER A 74 8.02 -7.77 12.21
CA SER A 74 8.46 -6.63 11.40
C SER A 74 9.08 -5.50 12.22
N GLY A 75 9.35 -5.74 13.52
CA GLY A 75 9.93 -4.75 14.42
C GLY A 75 9.00 -3.57 14.67
N GLY A 76 7.68 -3.78 14.65
CA GLY A 76 6.69 -2.74 14.88
C GLY A 76 6.47 -1.81 13.68
N THR A 77 6.83 -2.24 12.47
CA THR A 77 6.58 -1.50 11.23
C THR A 77 5.61 -2.25 10.32
N ILE A 78 4.90 -1.53 9.45
CA ILE A 78 4.04 -2.18 8.43
C ILE A 78 4.95 -2.75 7.34
N PRO A 79 4.84 -4.05 6.97
CA PRO A 79 5.67 -4.66 5.93
C PRO A 79 5.65 -3.89 4.60
N ARG A 80 6.86 -3.70 4.04
CA ARG A 80 7.12 -2.95 2.79
C ARG A 80 7.50 -3.86 1.62
N ARG A 81 7.81 -5.13 1.90
CA ARG A 81 8.05 -6.16 0.89
C ARG A 81 7.81 -7.55 1.46
N ILE A 82 7.78 -8.54 0.56
CA ILE A 82 7.84 -9.95 0.91
C ILE A 82 9.29 -10.42 0.69
N PRO A 83 9.95 -11.04 1.68
CA PRO A 83 11.26 -11.67 1.51
C PRO A 83 11.24 -12.75 0.43
N TYR A 84 12.41 -13.12 -0.09
CA TYR A 84 12.48 -14.24 -1.02
C TYR A 84 12.03 -15.54 -0.33
N HIS A 85 11.54 -16.48 -1.12
CA HIS A 85 11.13 -17.77 -0.58
C HIS A 85 12.34 -18.50 0.02
N ALA A 86 12.17 -19.11 1.19
CA ALA A 86 13.28 -19.71 1.93
C ALA A 86 14.02 -20.81 1.14
N SER A 87 13.34 -21.48 0.19
CA SER A 87 13.98 -22.49 -0.66
C SER A 87 15.10 -21.92 -1.53
N GLU A 88 15.05 -20.63 -1.91
CA GLU A 88 16.08 -20.00 -2.74
C GLU A 88 17.45 -20.00 -2.05
N ILE A 89 17.47 -19.97 -0.72
CA ILE A 89 18.70 -20.01 0.07
C ILE A 89 19.45 -21.33 -0.17
N ALA A 90 18.73 -22.44 -0.30
CA ALA A 90 19.31 -23.77 -0.48
C ALA A 90 19.47 -24.15 -1.96
N GLN A 91 18.46 -23.82 -2.79
CA GLN A 91 18.40 -24.25 -4.19
C GLN A 91 19.13 -23.30 -5.14
N ASN A 92 19.33 -22.03 -4.74
CA ASN A 92 19.90 -21.00 -5.60
C ASN A 92 20.79 -19.98 -4.83
N PRO A 93 21.75 -20.47 -4.01
CA PRO A 93 22.44 -19.64 -3.01
C PRO A 93 23.21 -18.46 -3.60
N ALA A 94 23.86 -18.64 -4.75
CA ALA A 94 24.68 -17.60 -5.38
C ALA A 94 23.82 -16.41 -5.87
N ASN A 95 22.70 -16.69 -6.55
CA ASN A 95 21.81 -15.65 -7.06
C ASN A 95 21.01 -15.01 -5.92
N TYR A 96 20.60 -15.78 -4.90
CA TYR A 96 19.99 -15.25 -3.69
C TYR A 96 20.92 -14.22 -3.02
N ALA A 97 22.17 -14.58 -2.76
CA ALA A 97 23.14 -13.68 -2.13
C ALA A 97 23.37 -12.41 -2.95
N ALA A 98 23.51 -12.54 -4.28
CA ALA A 98 23.69 -11.40 -5.17
C ALA A 98 22.47 -10.46 -5.23
N ALA A 99 21.25 -11.01 -5.14
CA ALA A 99 20.03 -10.22 -5.10
C ALA A 99 19.87 -9.49 -3.76
N VAL A 100 20.08 -10.19 -2.64
CA VAL A 100 19.99 -9.61 -1.29
C VAL A 100 21.00 -8.49 -1.08
N ALA A 101 22.21 -8.61 -1.64
CA ALA A 101 23.22 -7.55 -1.58
C ALA A 101 22.79 -6.23 -2.24
N LYS A 102 21.79 -6.26 -3.15
CA LYS A 102 21.22 -5.06 -3.80
C LYS A 102 20.07 -4.44 -3.02
N ILE A 103 19.60 -5.10 -1.96
CA ILE A 103 18.48 -4.63 -1.15
C ILE A 103 19.01 -3.93 0.09
N THR A 104 18.84 -2.62 0.15
CA THR A 104 19.16 -1.85 1.35
C THR A 104 18.31 -2.36 2.52
N GLY A 105 18.97 -2.84 3.58
CA GLY A 105 18.32 -3.48 4.72
C GLY A 105 18.19 -5.01 4.64
N GLY A 106 18.64 -5.62 3.52
CA GLY A 106 18.69 -7.06 3.32
C GLY A 106 17.33 -7.72 3.07
N ASP A 107 17.27 -9.04 3.20
CA ASP A 107 16.06 -9.81 2.91
C ASP A 107 15.02 -9.80 4.05
N ARG A 108 14.46 -8.63 4.33
CA ARG A 108 13.53 -8.41 5.46
C ARG A 108 12.23 -7.76 5.02
N PHE A 109 11.16 -8.01 5.78
CA PHE A 109 9.83 -7.43 5.51
C PHE A 109 9.81 -5.89 5.55
N ASN A 110 10.70 -5.27 6.34
CA ASN A 110 10.77 -3.81 6.49
C ASN A 110 11.78 -3.14 5.54
N ALA A 111 12.52 -3.90 4.73
CA ALA A 111 13.38 -3.34 3.70
C ALA A 111 12.55 -2.78 2.53
N ARG A 112 13.07 -1.75 1.87
CA ARG A 112 12.38 -1.06 0.78
C ARG A 112 12.75 -1.63 -0.58
N VAL A 113 11.81 -1.54 -1.52
CA VAL A 113 12.04 -1.82 -2.94
C VAL A 113 12.53 -0.56 -3.66
N TRP A 114 13.12 -0.69 -4.84
CA TRP A 114 13.85 0.42 -5.49
C TRP A 114 13.02 1.68 -5.77
N TRP A 115 11.71 1.53 -5.97
CA TRP A 115 10.79 2.65 -6.20
C TRP A 115 10.14 3.19 -4.92
N ASP A 116 10.25 2.45 -3.81
CA ASP A 116 9.71 2.81 -2.50
C ASP A 116 10.77 3.66 -1.78
N LYS A 117 10.62 5.00 -1.86
CA LYS A 117 11.56 5.97 -1.28
C LYS A 117 11.15 6.43 0.13
#